data_AF-A0A971T5E7-F1
#
_entry.id   AF-A0A971T5E7-F1
#
_cell.length_a   1.000
_cell.length_b   1.000
_cell.length_c   1.000
_cell.angle_alpha   90.00
_cell.angle_beta   90.00
_cell.angle_gamma   90.00
#
_symmetry.space_group_name_H-M   'P 1'
#
loop_
_entity.id
_entity.type
_entity.pdbx_description
1 polymer ?
#
loop_
_entity_poly.entity_id
_entity_poly.type
_entity_poly.pdbx_seq_one_letter_code
_entity_poly.pdbx_strand_id
1 'polypeptide(L)'
;MFKRYAKLWWALGALIILCPLGLIATGTAFGEWGLDELIQSDEVGFIPQGLAKFGDFWQHAVLPDYSIPGMTSTFTQSALGYILSAVVGVGLVLLIITLLGKIVKE
;
A
#
# COMPACT_ATOMS: atom_id res chain seq x y z
N MET A 1 13.61 19.97 8.39
CA MET A 1 12.69 19.31 7.44
C MET A 1 11.23 19.66 7.72
N PHE A 2 10.65 19.24 8.86
CA PHE A 2 9.22 19.42 9.17
C PHE A 2 8.72 20.88 9.11
N LYS A 3 9.40 21.82 9.79
CA LYS A 3 9.00 23.24 9.77
C LYS A 3 9.12 23.90 8.39
N ARG A 4 10.09 23.47 7.58
CA ARG A 4 10.33 24.00 6.22
C ARG A 4 9.23 23.59 5.24
N TYR A 5 8.64 22.42 5.43
CA TYR A 5 7.64 21.83 4.54
C TYR A 5 6.27 21.63 5.23
N ALA A 6 5.94 22.46 6.22
CA ALA A 6 4.78 22.25 7.09
C ALA A 6 3.45 22.07 6.32
N LYS A 7 3.25 22.82 5.23
CA LYS A 7 2.06 22.69 4.36
C LYS A 7 1.95 21.30 3.71
N LEU A 8 3.08 20.77 3.24
CA LEU A 8 3.13 19.44 2.62
C LEU A 8 2.88 18.34 3.65
N TRP A 9 3.40 18.49 4.86
CA TRP A 9 3.12 17.56 5.96
C TRP A 9 1.63 17.55 6.34
N TRP A 10 0.98 18.72 6.38
CA TRP A 10 -0.46 18.80 6.60
C TRP A 10 -1.28 18.15 5.47
N ALA A 11 -0.92 18.43 4.21
CA ALA A 11 -1.55 17.79 3.07
C ALA A 11 -1.40 16.26 3.10
N LEU A 12 -0.19 15.77 3.41
CA LEU A 12 0.08 14.34 3.53
C LEU A 12 -0.73 13.72 4.69
N GLY A 13 -0.81 14.39 5.85
CA GLY A 13 -1.62 13.94 6.97
C GLY A 13 -3.10 13.82 6.61
N ALA A 14 -3.65 14.79 5.87
CA ALA A 14 -5.02 14.72 5.38
C ALA A 14 -5.23 13.50 4.44
N LEU A 15 -4.30 13.25 3.52
CA LEU A 15 -4.36 12.09 2.63
C LEU A 15 -4.31 10.76 3.40
N ILE A 16 -3.46 10.65 4.43
CA ILE A 16 -3.38 9.45 5.28
C ILE A 16 -4.72 9.18 5.98
N ILE A 17 -5.39 10.22 6.48
CA ILE A 17 -6.70 10.09 7.15
C ILE A 17 -7.79 9.65 6.17
N LEU A 18 -7.72 10.09 4.91
CA LEU A 18 -8.68 9.71 3.87
C LEU A 18 -8.41 8.32 3.27
N CYS A 19 -7.18 7.83 3.35
CA CYS A 19 -6.76 6.52 2.83
C CYS A 19 -7.67 5.33 3.23
N PRO A 20 -8.09 5.15 4.51
CA PRO A 20 -8.93 4.01 4.90
C PRO A 20 -10.34 4.01 4.28
N LEU A 21 -10.77 5.09 3.61
CA LEU A 21 -12.01 5.08 2.82
C LEU A 21 -11.96 4.03 1.69
N GLY A 22 -10.78 3.61 1.26
CA GLY A 22 -10.63 2.51 0.29
C GLY A 22 -11.12 1.17 0.81
N LEU A 23 -11.19 0.94 2.13
CA LEU A 23 -11.62 -0.35 2.71
C LEU A 23 -13.10 -0.67 2.47
N ILE A 24 -13.90 0.34 2.13
CA ILE A 24 -15.32 0.19 1.78
C ILE A 24 -15.56 0.29 0.28
N ALA A 25 -14.51 0.53 -0.51
CA ALA A 25 -14.60 0.53 -1.96
C ALA A 25 -14.75 -0.90 -2.47
N THR A 26 -15.44 -1.07 -3.60
CA THR A 26 -15.57 -2.37 -4.26
C THR A 26 -14.48 -2.54 -5.30
N GLY A 27 -13.94 -3.75 -5.41
CA GLY A 27 -12.86 -4.09 -6.32
C GLY A 27 -11.46 -3.82 -5.74
N THR A 28 -10.45 -4.17 -6.50
CA THR A 28 -9.03 -4.02 -6.14
C THR A 28 -8.57 -2.59 -6.32
N ALA A 29 -7.60 -2.16 -5.51
CA ALA A 29 -7.03 -0.83 -5.63
C ALA A 29 -6.38 -0.63 -7.03
N PHE A 30 -6.52 0.58 -7.56
CA PHE A 30 -5.95 0.92 -8.87
C PHE A 30 -4.45 0.62 -8.91
N GLY A 31 -4.04 -0.25 -9.84
CA GLY A 31 -2.65 -0.65 -10.03
C GLY A 31 -2.19 -1.85 -9.19
N GLU A 32 -3.03 -2.36 -8.29
CA GLU A 32 -2.73 -3.55 -7.47
C GLU A 32 -3.40 -4.83 -8.02
N TRP A 33 -3.89 -4.80 -9.25
CA TRP A 33 -4.58 -5.95 -9.85
C TRP A 33 -3.69 -7.16 -10.07
N GLY A 34 -4.25 -8.34 -9.77
CA GLY A 34 -3.70 -9.62 -10.18
C GLY A 34 -3.75 -9.87 -11.69
N LEU A 35 -2.95 -10.82 -12.19
CA LEU A 35 -2.98 -11.21 -13.61
C LEU A 35 -4.36 -11.72 -14.06
N ASP A 36 -5.05 -12.39 -13.14
CA ASP A 36 -6.38 -12.95 -13.31
C ASP A 36 -7.46 -11.86 -13.29
N GLU A 37 -7.30 -10.85 -12.43
CA GLU A 37 -8.19 -9.69 -12.34
C GLU A 37 -8.11 -8.80 -13.60
N LEU A 38 -6.94 -8.69 -14.24
CA LEU A 38 -6.79 -7.92 -15.48
C LEU A 38 -7.67 -8.44 -16.64
N ILE A 39 -7.98 -9.75 -16.63
CA ILE A 39 -8.87 -10.37 -17.61
C ILE A 39 -10.31 -10.38 -17.07
N GLN A 40 -10.51 -10.82 -15.83
CA GLN A 40 -11.85 -11.07 -15.28
C GLN A 40 -12.65 -9.80 -14.99
N SER A 41 -11.96 -8.72 -14.62
CA SER A 41 -12.59 -7.45 -14.26
C SER A 41 -12.73 -6.49 -15.46
N ASP A 42 -12.38 -6.93 -16.68
CA ASP A 42 -12.36 -6.11 -17.90
C ASP A 42 -11.57 -4.79 -17.78
N GLU A 43 -10.68 -4.67 -16.78
CA GLU A 43 -9.86 -3.47 -16.57
C GLU A 43 -8.94 -3.21 -17.78
N VAL A 44 -8.35 -4.29 -18.30
CA VAL A 44 -7.47 -4.26 -19.47
C VAL A 44 -7.90 -5.31 -20.52
N GLY A 45 -8.51 -6.42 -20.10
CA GLY A 45 -9.05 -7.46 -20.98
C GLY A 45 -8.00 -8.40 -21.59
N PHE A 46 -6.71 -8.25 -21.23
CA PHE A 46 -5.63 -9.16 -21.60
C PHE A 46 -4.46 -9.06 -20.61
N ILE A 47 -3.57 -10.05 -20.62
CA ILE A 47 -2.32 -10.02 -19.82
C ILE A 47 -1.17 -9.46 -20.67
N PRO A 48 -0.57 -8.32 -20.29
CA PRO A 48 0.62 -7.80 -20.96
C PRO A 48 1.80 -8.77 -20.86
N GLN A 49 2.57 -8.93 -21.94
CA GLN A 49 3.67 -9.91 -22.00
C GLN A 49 4.75 -9.72 -20.92
N GLY A 50 5.01 -8.48 -20.51
CA GLY A 50 5.93 -8.21 -19.40
C GLY A 50 5.39 -8.74 -18.07
N LEU A 51 4.10 -8.49 -17.80
CA LEU A 51 3.42 -9.00 -16.61
C LEU A 51 3.34 -10.53 -16.60
N ALA A 52 3.09 -11.17 -17.75
CA ALA A 52 3.12 -12.64 -17.83
C ALA A 52 4.50 -13.23 -17.49
N LYS A 53 5.59 -12.49 -17.72
CA LYS A 53 6.97 -12.96 -17.44
C LYS A 53 7.42 -12.68 -16.01
N PHE A 54 6.96 -11.58 -15.41
CA PHE A 54 7.49 -11.06 -14.15
C PHE A 54 6.46 -10.95 -13.02
N GLY A 55 5.17 -11.16 -13.30
CA GLY A 55 4.10 -11.08 -12.29
C GLY A 55 4.35 -12.03 -11.12
N ASP A 56 4.88 -13.21 -11.41
CA ASP A 56 5.18 -14.22 -10.39
C ASP A 56 6.60 -14.15 -9.83
N PHE A 57 7.37 -13.11 -10.17
CA PHE A 57 8.77 -13.00 -9.73
C PHE A 57 8.92 -12.88 -8.21
N TRP A 58 7.97 -12.22 -7.54
CA TRP A 58 8.02 -11.98 -6.10
C TRP A 58 6.77 -12.49 -5.39
N GLN A 59 6.83 -13.74 -4.92
CA GLN A 59 5.71 -14.41 -4.22
C GLN A 59 5.86 -14.44 -2.69
N HIS A 60 7.02 -14.04 -2.16
CA HIS A 60 7.34 -14.17 -0.74
C HIS A 60 7.14 -12.85 0.01
N ALA A 61 5.93 -12.29 -0.08
CA ALA A 61 5.55 -11.14 0.71
C ALA A 61 5.42 -11.52 2.20
N VAL A 62 5.96 -10.69 3.10
CA VAL A 62 5.92 -10.94 4.56
C VAL A 62 4.49 -10.89 5.10
N LEU A 63 3.68 -9.97 4.57
CA LEU A 63 2.26 -9.81 4.89
C LEU A 63 1.49 -9.68 3.56
N PRO A 64 1.08 -10.80 2.93
CA PRO A 64 0.24 -10.77 1.74
C PRO A 64 -1.04 -9.98 2.00
N ASP A 65 -1.43 -9.15 1.04
CA ASP A 65 -2.60 -8.24 1.12
C ASP A 65 -2.59 -7.33 2.36
N TYR A 66 -1.41 -7.09 2.93
CA TYR A 66 -1.22 -6.35 4.18
C TYR A 66 -1.99 -6.94 5.38
N SER A 67 -2.37 -8.21 5.28
CA SER A 67 -3.17 -8.91 6.29
C SER A 67 -2.30 -9.43 7.44
N ILE A 68 -2.85 -9.39 8.66
CA ILE A 68 -2.17 -9.91 9.85
C ILE A 68 -2.72 -11.31 10.17
N PRO A 69 -1.87 -12.35 10.26
CA PRO A 69 -2.31 -13.70 10.64
C PRO A 69 -3.09 -13.69 11.95
N GLY A 70 -4.28 -14.30 11.95
CA GLY A 70 -5.18 -14.33 13.11
C GLY A 70 -6.12 -13.13 13.24
N MET A 71 -6.03 -12.13 12.36
CA MET A 71 -6.96 -10.99 12.28
C MET A 71 -7.79 -10.98 10.99
N THR A 72 -7.99 -12.12 10.33
CA THR A 72 -8.66 -12.19 9.02
C THR A 72 -10.10 -12.70 9.05
N SER A 73 -10.64 -13.01 10.24
CA SER A 73 -11.90 -13.76 10.36
C SER A 73 -13.16 -12.91 10.15
N THR A 74 -13.09 -11.60 10.37
CA THR A 74 -14.21 -10.67 10.20
C THR A 74 -13.73 -9.39 9.55
N PHE A 75 -14.63 -8.69 8.85
CA PHE A 75 -14.30 -7.42 8.18
C PHE A 75 -13.58 -6.44 9.12
N THR A 76 -14.10 -6.26 10.34
CA THR A 76 -13.50 -5.35 11.33
C THR A 76 -12.08 -5.78 11.73
N GLN A 77 -11.84 -7.08 11.92
CA GLN A 77 -10.51 -7.58 12.23
C GLN A 77 -9.55 -7.38 11.06
N SER A 78 -9.99 -7.69 9.83
CA SER A 78 -9.17 -7.53 8.63
C SER A 78 -8.83 -6.07 8.39
N ALA A 79 -9.82 -5.17 8.52
CA ALA A 79 -9.64 -3.73 8.40
C ALA A 79 -8.66 -3.20 9.46
N LEU A 80 -8.77 -3.63 10.72
CA LEU A 80 -7.83 -3.24 11.76
C LEU A 80 -6.43 -3.76 11.47
N GLY A 81 -6.28 -5.01 11.03
CA GLY A 81 -5.00 -5.59 10.66
C GLY A 81 -4.33 -4.82 9.51
N TYR A 82 -5.11 -4.49 8.48
CA TYR A 82 -4.68 -3.69 7.34
C TYR A 82 -4.23 -2.28 7.77
N ILE A 83 -5.00 -1.59 8.62
CA ILE A 83 -4.67 -0.26 9.14
C ILE A 83 -3.40 -0.32 9.98
N LEU A 84 -3.23 -1.35 10.82
CA LEU A 84 -2.00 -1.54 11.61
C LEU A 84 -0.78 -1.71 10.70
N SER A 85 -0.90 -2.54 9.65
CA SER A 85 0.14 -2.69 8.64
C SER A 85 0.48 -1.36 7.97
N ALA A 86 -0.52 -0.56 7.59
CA ALA A 86 -0.33 0.76 7.00
C ALA A 86 0.41 1.73 7.94
N VAL A 87 0.04 1.78 9.23
CA VAL A 87 0.69 2.64 10.24
C VAL A 87 2.17 2.26 10.40
N VAL A 88 2.47 0.96 10.47
CA VAL A 88 3.85 0.47 10.55
C VAL A 88 4.63 0.83 9.29
N GLY A 89 4.04 0.60 8.11
CA GLY A 89 4.64 0.94 6.82
C GLY A 89 4.98 2.42 6.70
N VAL A 90 4.04 3.31 7.03
CA VAL A 90 4.28 4.76 7.06
C VAL A 90 5.41 5.12 8.02
N GLY A 91 5.42 4.53 9.22
CA GLY A 91 6.49 4.73 10.20
C GLY A 91 7.87 4.32 9.68
N LEU A 92 7.96 3.16 9.01
CA LEU A 92 9.21 2.67 8.40
C LEU A 92 9.68 3.58 7.26
N VAL A 93 8.79 4.00 6.38
CA VAL A 93 9.12 4.93 5.28
C VAL A 93 9.64 6.26 5.84
N LEU A 94 8.96 6.84 6.84
CA LEU A 94 9.42 8.07 7.49
C LEU A 94 10.78 7.90 8.17
N LEU A 95 11.01 6.76 8.83
CA LEU A 95 12.31 6.44 9.44
C LEU A 95 13.40 6.37 8.38
N ILE A 96 13.20 5.61 7.29
CA ILE A 96 14.18 5.46 6.22
C ILE A 96 14.49 6.81 5.58
N ILE A 97 13.46 7.59 5.21
CA ILE A 97 13.65 8.92 4.60
C ILE A 97 14.42 9.86 5.54
N THR A 98 14.10 9.85 6.84
CA THR A 98 14.80 10.71 7.80
C THR A 98 16.25 10.27 8.03
N LEU A 99 16.55 8.97 8.02
CA LEU A 99 17.93 8.46 8.08
C LEU A 99 18.71 8.81 6.81
N LEU A 100 18.16 8.55 5.63
CA LEU A 100 18.79 8.90 4.36
C LEU A 100 19.04 10.40 4.24
N GLY A 101 18.07 11.23 4.63
CA GLY A 101 18.22 12.69 4.63
C GLY A 101 19.26 13.22 5.62
N LYS A 102 19.70 12.42 6.62
CA LYS A 102 20.84 12.76 7.47
C LYS A 102 22.18 12.37 6.85
N ILE A 103 22.20 11.32 6.02
CA ILE A 103 23.39 10.82 5.34
C ILE A 103 23.71 11.65 4.10
N VAL A 104 22.68 12.05 3.35
CA VAL A 104 22.80 12.97 2.23
C VAL A 104 23.11 14.35 2.79
N LYS A 105 24.41 14.65 2.90
CA LYS A 105 24.92 16.01 3.05
C LYS A 105 24.65 16.74 1.75
N GLU A 106 23.95 17.87 1.82
CA GLU A 106 24.05 18.85 0.73
C GLU A 106 25.49 19.37 0.61
#